data_AF-D3PNF8-F1
#
_entry.id   AF-D3PNF8-F1
#
_cell.length_a   1.000
_cell.length_b   1.000
_cell.length_c   1.000
_cell.angle_alpha   90.00
_cell.angle_beta   90.00
_cell.angle_gamma   90.00
#
_symmetry.space_group_name_H-M   'P 1'
#
loop_
_entity.id
_entity.type
_entity.pdbx_description
1 polymer ?
#
loop_
_entity_poly.entity_id
_entity_poly.type
_entity_poly.pdbx_seq_one_letter_code
_entity_poly.pdbx_strand_id
1 'polypeptide(L)'
;MDRISILTQPLTTDEIEWKIISAKNGQTTLAPYIDARAVMSRLDKAFGPFGWQVRYTPAQVGSEHGVIASITIKNPETGEWVEKQDGSGASDMEPFKGGISGALKRAATTWGIGRELYSYPRVVVEGEHRFIPFKVLERLKGLPKAVAEGKPLPEVIRLNTEGESVRKGG
;
A
#
# COMPACT_ATOMS: atom_id res chain seq x y z
N MET A 1 -17.32 -17.05 4.44
CA MET A 1 -16.30 -16.42 3.59
C MET A 1 -15.03 -17.23 3.75
N ASP A 2 -14.42 -17.65 2.64
CA ASP A 2 -13.18 -18.40 2.69
C ASP A 2 -12.07 -17.56 3.37
N ARG A 3 -11.24 -18.16 4.23
CA ARG A 3 -10.23 -17.42 5.02
C ARG A 3 -9.23 -16.72 4.12
N ILE A 4 -8.86 -17.35 3.00
CA ILE A 4 -7.92 -16.77 2.03
C ILE A 4 -8.57 -15.57 1.33
N SER A 5 -9.86 -15.65 1.03
CA SER A 5 -10.60 -14.53 0.43
C SER A 5 -10.66 -13.26 1.30
N ILE A 6 -10.45 -13.35 2.63
CA ILE A 6 -10.33 -12.18 3.52
C ILE A 6 -9.07 -11.36 3.19
N LEU A 7 -7.97 -12.04 2.85
CA LEU A 7 -6.71 -11.37 2.56
C LEU A 7 -6.78 -10.56 1.27
N THR A 8 -7.48 -11.09 0.27
CA THR A 8 -7.50 -10.58 -1.11
C THR A 8 -8.70 -9.69 -1.44
N GLN A 9 -9.60 -9.47 -0.48
CA GLN A 9 -10.71 -8.54 -0.66
C GLN A 9 -10.22 -7.15 -1.09
N PRO A 10 -11.01 -6.41 -1.91
CA PRO A 10 -10.70 -5.02 -2.20
C PRO A 10 -10.47 -4.23 -0.92
N LEU A 11 -9.49 -3.32 -0.95
CA LEU A 11 -9.22 -2.42 0.16
C LEU A 11 -10.32 -1.37 0.24
N THR A 12 -10.71 -1.08 1.47
CA THR A 12 -11.63 0.03 1.75
C THR A 12 -10.88 1.36 1.73
N THR A 13 -11.63 2.46 1.64
CA THR A 13 -11.05 3.80 1.67
C THR A 13 -10.25 4.06 2.95
N ASP A 14 -10.66 3.51 4.09
CA ASP A 14 -9.97 3.70 5.38
C ASP A 14 -8.73 2.82 5.54
N GLU A 15 -8.55 1.82 4.67
CA GLU A 15 -7.34 0.98 4.64
C GLU A 15 -6.25 1.54 3.72
N ILE A 16 -6.58 2.57 2.92
CA ILE A 16 -5.67 3.18 1.94
C ILE A 16 -5.28 4.57 2.39
N GLU A 17 -3.97 4.81 2.41
CA GLU A 17 -3.38 6.14 2.56
C GLU A 17 -2.66 6.53 1.27
N TRP A 18 -2.36 7.83 1.13
CA TRP A 18 -1.68 8.39 -0.03
C TRP A 18 -0.39 9.07 0.39
N LYS A 19 0.69 8.81 -0.35
CA LYS A 19 1.98 9.47 -0.15
C LYS A 19 2.45 10.17 -1.42
N ILE A 20 3.21 11.24 -1.21
CA ILE A 20 4.00 11.86 -2.25
C ILE A 20 5.20 10.94 -2.53
N ILE A 21 5.37 10.55 -3.79
CA ILE A 21 6.54 9.77 -4.25
C ILE A 21 7.53 10.60 -5.06
N SER A 22 7.10 11.77 -5.54
CA SER A 22 7.96 12.73 -6.23
C SER A 22 7.29 14.10 -6.23
N ALA A 23 8.03 15.16 -5.98
CA ALA A 23 7.61 16.55 -6.21
C ALA A 23 8.74 17.23 -6.98
N LYS A 24 8.55 17.43 -8.28
CA LYS A 24 9.54 18.01 -9.20
C LYS A 24 8.89 18.47 -10.51
N ASN A 25 9.57 19.35 -11.23
CA ASN A 25 9.13 19.85 -12.54
C ASN A 25 7.71 20.45 -12.51
N GLY A 26 7.36 21.15 -11.42
CA GLY A 26 6.04 21.74 -11.26
C GLY A 26 4.92 20.73 -11.05
N GLN A 27 5.22 19.48 -10.67
CA GLN A 27 4.24 18.41 -10.45
C GLN A 27 4.54 17.60 -9.20
N THR A 28 3.48 17.13 -8.55
CA THR A 28 3.55 16.22 -7.41
C THR A 28 2.89 14.90 -7.77
N THR A 29 3.64 13.80 -7.73
CA THR A 29 3.13 12.45 -7.99
C THR A 29 2.79 11.74 -6.69
N LEU A 30 1.59 11.16 -6.63
CA LEU A 30 1.10 10.41 -5.48
C LEU A 30 0.98 8.92 -5.83
N ALA A 31 1.19 8.09 -4.81
CA ALA A 31 0.90 6.66 -4.87
C ALA A 31 0.08 6.24 -3.65
N PRO A 32 -0.90 5.33 -3.82
CA PRO A 32 -1.61 4.76 -2.70
C PRO A 32 -0.74 3.71 -2.01
N TYR A 33 -0.94 3.53 -0.71
CA TYR A 33 -0.37 2.43 0.06
C TYR A 33 -1.36 1.99 1.12
N ILE A 34 -1.33 0.71 1.47
CA ILE A 34 -2.16 0.18 2.56
C ILE A 34 -1.59 0.63 3.92
N ASP A 35 -2.44 0.94 4.90
CA ASP A 35 -1.97 1.11 6.29
C ASP A 35 -1.49 -0.23 6.89
N ALA A 36 -0.49 -0.17 7.77
CA ALA A 36 0.06 -1.37 8.39
C ALA A 36 -0.95 -2.08 9.32
N ARG A 37 -1.84 -1.34 10.01
CA ARG A 37 -2.90 -1.93 10.84
C ARG A 37 -3.97 -2.60 10.00
N ALA A 38 -4.21 -2.14 8.77
CA ALA A 38 -5.10 -2.84 7.85
C ALA A 38 -4.55 -4.23 7.48
N VAL A 39 -3.23 -4.37 7.25
CA VAL A 39 -2.58 -5.68 7.05
C VAL A 39 -2.80 -6.57 8.27
N MET A 40 -2.48 -6.08 9.47
CA MET A 40 -2.63 -6.85 10.73
C MET A 40 -4.09 -7.26 10.95
N SER A 41 -5.03 -6.33 10.78
CA SER A 41 -6.46 -6.58 10.95
C SER A 41 -6.99 -7.64 9.99
N ARG A 42 -6.50 -7.69 8.74
CA ARG A 42 -6.89 -8.72 7.77
C ARG A 42 -6.34 -10.09 8.15
N LEU A 43 -5.10 -10.16 8.61
CA LEU A 43 -4.50 -11.41 9.11
C LEU A 43 -5.24 -11.92 10.34
N ASP A 44 -5.56 -11.05 11.30
CA ASP A 44 -6.34 -11.38 12.49
C ASP A 44 -7.75 -11.87 12.14
N LYS A 45 -8.44 -11.21 11.20
CA LYS A 45 -9.76 -11.64 10.73
C LYS A 45 -9.72 -13.02 10.06
N ALA A 46 -8.65 -13.32 9.32
CA ALA A 46 -8.53 -14.56 8.56
C ALA A 46 -8.08 -15.76 9.43
N PHE A 47 -7.15 -15.54 10.36
CA PHE A 47 -6.46 -16.62 11.07
C PHE A 47 -6.50 -16.49 12.60
N GLY A 48 -6.99 -15.37 13.14
CA GLY A 48 -6.91 -15.04 14.55
C GLY A 48 -5.49 -14.63 14.99
N PRO A 49 -5.34 -14.07 16.20
CA PRO A 49 -4.06 -13.54 16.68
C PRO A 49 -2.96 -14.60 16.85
N PHE A 50 -3.33 -15.89 16.92
CA PHE A 50 -2.40 -17.01 17.03
C PHE A 50 -2.16 -17.75 15.71
N GLY A 51 -2.89 -17.41 14.65
CA GLY A 51 -2.81 -18.10 13.36
C GLY A 51 -1.80 -17.49 12.39
N TRP A 52 -1.13 -16.41 12.77
CA TRP A 52 -0.06 -15.79 12.01
C TRP A 52 1.02 -15.21 12.94
N GLN A 53 2.20 -14.97 12.40
CA GLN A 53 3.30 -14.30 13.08
C GLN A 53 4.11 -13.49 12.08
N VAL A 54 4.86 -12.50 12.58
CA VAL A 54 5.82 -11.74 11.79
C VAL A 54 7.17 -11.69 12.49
N ARG A 55 8.25 -11.90 11.71
CA ARG A 55 9.62 -11.65 12.14
C ARG A 55 10.23 -10.57 11.27
N TYR A 56 11.09 -9.74 11.87
CA TYR A 56 11.85 -8.71 11.17
C TYR A 56 13.34 -8.97 11.32
N THR A 57 14.06 -8.96 10.20
CA THR A 57 15.51 -9.12 10.16
C THR A 57 16.17 -7.93 9.46
N PRO A 58 17.26 -7.36 10.00
CA PRO A 58 18.05 -6.40 9.26
C PRO A 58 18.57 -7.02 7.97
N ALA A 59 18.55 -6.24 6.89
CA ALA A 59 19.07 -6.67 5.60
C ALA A 59 20.00 -5.61 5.01
N GLN A 60 21.03 -6.08 4.32
CA GLN A 60 21.95 -5.23 3.57
C GLN A 60 22.21 -5.87 2.20
N VAL A 61 21.98 -5.09 1.14
CA VAL A 61 22.27 -5.50 -0.24
C VAL A 61 23.15 -4.42 -0.85
N GLY A 62 24.44 -4.71 -1.01
CA GLY A 62 25.42 -3.70 -1.39
C GLY A 62 25.51 -2.57 -0.34
N SER A 63 25.31 -1.33 -0.78
CA SER A 63 25.26 -0.14 0.09
C SER A 63 23.87 0.18 0.64
N GLU A 64 22.84 -0.59 0.26
CA GLU A 64 21.48 -0.36 0.74
C GLU A 64 21.22 -1.08 2.05
N HIS A 65 20.64 -0.36 3.01
CA HIS A 65 20.18 -0.91 4.28
C HIS A 65 18.66 -0.97 4.32
N GLY A 66 18.12 -2.06 4.87
CA GLY A 66 16.69 -2.26 4.97
C GLY A 66 16.31 -3.28 6.02
N VAL A 67 15.04 -3.66 5.97
CA VAL A 67 14.44 -4.67 6.83
C VAL A 67 13.73 -5.68 5.94
N ILE A 68 13.92 -6.98 6.20
CA ILE A 68 13.08 -8.05 5.66
C ILE A 68 12.01 -8.36 6.70
N ALA A 69 10.77 -8.47 6.25
CA ALA A 69 9.67 -9.00 7.05
C ALA A 69 9.29 -10.38 6.53
N SER A 70 9.20 -11.35 7.43
CA SER A 70 8.70 -12.69 7.16
C SER A 70 7.34 -12.85 7.82
N ILE A 71 6.28 -13.00 7.03
CA ILE A 71 4.94 -13.31 7.52
C ILE A 71 4.75 -14.82 7.39
N THR A 72 4.55 -15.49 8.54
CA THR A 72 4.24 -16.91 8.60
C THR A 72 2.77 -17.09 8.96
N ILE A 73 2.05 -17.93 8.22
CA ILE A 73 0.63 -18.22 8.45
C ILE A 73 0.47 -19.72 8.65
N LYS A 74 -0.31 -20.13 9.65
CA LYS A 74 -0.66 -21.53 9.86
C LYS A 74 -1.76 -21.93 8.88
N ASN A 75 -1.46 -22.83 7.95
CA ASN A 75 -2.43 -23.38 7.02
C ASN A 75 -3.52 -24.11 7.83
N PRO A 76 -4.79 -23.68 7.75
CA PRO A 76 -5.87 -24.28 8.53
C PRO A 76 -6.23 -25.70 8.09
N GLU A 77 -5.88 -26.10 6.86
CA GLU A 77 -6.17 -27.42 6.30
C GLU A 77 -5.09 -28.43 6.67
N THR A 78 -3.81 -28.06 6.54
CA THR A 78 -2.68 -28.97 6.79
C THR A 78 -2.11 -28.84 8.20
N GLY A 79 -2.38 -27.72 8.89
CA GLY A 79 -1.80 -27.39 10.20
C GLY A 79 -0.35 -26.90 10.13
N GLU A 80 0.25 -26.85 8.94
CA GLU A 80 1.64 -26.45 8.73
C GLU A 80 1.82 -24.93 8.74
N TRP A 81 3.00 -24.47 9.15
CA TRP A 81 3.37 -23.07 9.05
C TRP A 81 4.03 -22.80 7.70
N VAL A 82 3.45 -21.88 6.92
CA VAL A 82 4.00 -21.45 5.64
C VAL A 82 4.50 -20.02 5.77
N GLU A 83 5.75 -19.78 5.37
CA GLU A 83 6.39 -18.46 5.44
C GLU A 83 6.53 -17.83 4.06
N LYS A 84 6.31 -16.52 3.99
CA LYS A 84 6.68 -15.70 2.84
C LYS A 84 7.29 -14.39 3.32
N GLN A 85 8.19 -13.83 2.53
CA GLN A 85 8.97 -12.67 2.92
C GLN A 85 9.16 -11.68 1.77
N ASP A 86 9.34 -10.42 2.12
CA ASP A 86 9.79 -9.32 1.26
C ASP A 86 10.50 -8.29 2.14
N GLY A 87 11.19 -7.32 1.55
CA GLY A 87 11.94 -6.31 2.27
C GLY A 87 11.63 -4.89 1.83
N SER A 88 11.96 -3.93 2.68
CA SER A 88 11.90 -2.51 2.37
C SER A 88 13.18 -1.81 2.83
N GLY A 89 13.66 -0.89 2.02
CA GLY A 89 14.69 0.07 2.43
C GLY A 89 14.18 1.02 3.52
N ALA A 90 15.12 1.71 4.15
CA ALA A 90 14.82 2.76 5.11
C ALA A 90 14.08 3.95 4.44
N SER A 91 13.19 4.62 5.16
CA SER A 91 12.52 5.84 4.67
C SER A 91 13.33 7.11 4.98
N ASP A 92 13.15 8.17 4.20
CA ASP A 92 13.85 9.45 4.43
C ASP A 92 13.46 10.17 5.73
N MET A 93 12.21 10.01 6.21
CA MET A 93 11.72 10.73 7.40
C MET A 93 11.96 9.99 8.72
N GLU A 94 11.54 8.72 8.83
CA GLU A 94 11.75 7.89 10.02
C GLU A 94 12.37 6.54 9.61
N PRO A 95 13.68 6.51 9.30
CA PRO A 95 14.35 5.37 8.65
C PRO A 95 13.95 3.99 9.18
N PHE A 96 13.99 3.81 10.49
CA PHE A 96 13.70 2.54 11.15
C PHE A 96 12.21 2.14 11.07
N LYS A 97 11.30 3.05 11.46
CA LYS A 97 9.85 2.77 11.45
C LYS A 97 9.30 2.60 10.03
N GLY A 98 9.80 3.43 9.10
CA GLY A 98 9.46 3.34 7.69
C GLY A 98 9.92 2.01 7.08
N GLY A 99 11.14 1.56 7.38
CA GLY A 99 11.65 0.26 6.94
C GLY A 99 10.80 -0.91 7.43
N ILE A 100 10.49 -0.97 8.74
CA ILE A 100 9.67 -2.04 9.33
C ILE A 100 8.26 -2.08 8.72
N SER A 101 7.56 -0.94 8.69
CA SER A 101 6.21 -0.90 8.15
C SER A 101 6.16 -1.14 6.64
N GLY A 102 7.15 -0.64 5.89
CA GLY A 102 7.32 -0.93 4.47
C GLY A 102 7.51 -2.43 4.22
N ALA A 103 8.39 -3.07 4.98
CA ALA A 103 8.67 -4.50 4.85
C ALA A 103 7.43 -5.35 5.15
N LEU A 104 6.70 -5.05 6.24
CA LEU A 104 5.44 -5.73 6.56
C LEU A 104 4.43 -5.65 5.42
N LYS A 105 4.20 -4.45 4.88
CA LYS A 105 3.26 -4.22 3.78
C LYS A 105 3.67 -4.95 2.51
N ARG A 106 4.96 -4.98 2.20
CA ARG A 106 5.48 -5.70 1.04
C ARG A 106 5.38 -7.21 1.22
N ALA A 107 5.76 -7.75 2.37
CA ALA A 107 5.61 -9.17 2.68
C ALA A 107 4.14 -9.60 2.61
N ALA A 108 3.20 -8.75 3.05
CA ALA A 108 1.77 -8.99 2.95
C ALA A 108 1.29 -9.13 1.49
N THR A 109 1.90 -8.45 0.53
CA THR A 109 1.56 -8.60 -0.91
C THR A 109 1.85 -10.00 -1.44
N THR A 110 2.84 -10.72 -0.88
CA THR A 110 3.11 -12.12 -1.24
C THR A 110 1.97 -13.08 -0.84
N TRP A 111 1.14 -12.65 0.11
CA TRP A 111 -0.10 -13.31 0.56
C TRP A 111 -1.36 -12.79 -0.14
N GLY A 112 -1.22 -11.81 -1.03
CA GLY A 112 -2.33 -11.23 -1.79
C GLY A 112 -2.91 -9.94 -1.22
N ILE A 113 -2.51 -9.56 0.00
CA ILE A 113 -3.01 -8.36 0.67
C ILE A 113 -2.50 -7.12 -0.07
N GLY A 114 -3.42 -6.27 -0.52
CA GLY A 114 -3.09 -4.99 -1.16
C GLY A 114 -2.45 -5.10 -2.55
N ARG A 115 -2.47 -6.26 -3.22
CA ARG A 115 -1.96 -6.39 -4.60
C ARG A 115 -2.67 -5.48 -5.59
N GLU A 116 -3.95 -5.18 -5.36
CA GLU A 116 -4.71 -4.25 -6.19
C GLU A 116 -4.10 -2.85 -6.24
N LEU A 117 -3.31 -2.42 -5.24
CA LEU A 117 -2.68 -1.10 -5.26
C LEU A 117 -1.74 -0.90 -6.46
N TYR A 118 -1.22 -1.98 -7.04
CA TYR A 118 -0.40 -1.93 -8.25
C TYR A 118 -1.20 -1.70 -9.53
N SER A 119 -2.53 -1.85 -9.51
CA SER A 119 -3.42 -1.50 -10.62
C SER A 119 -4.03 -0.10 -10.47
N TYR A 120 -3.72 0.63 -9.40
CA TYR A 120 -4.24 1.99 -9.22
C TYR A 120 -3.61 2.94 -10.23
N PRO A 121 -4.37 3.94 -10.70
CA PRO A 121 -3.85 4.98 -11.56
C PRO A 121 -2.77 5.80 -10.86
N ARG A 122 -1.76 6.23 -11.61
CA ARG A 122 -0.80 7.22 -11.11
C ARG A 122 -1.52 8.55 -10.96
N VAL A 123 -1.48 9.14 -9.76
CA VAL A 123 -2.07 10.45 -9.52
C VAL A 123 -0.99 11.52 -9.62
N VAL A 124 -1.24 12.55 -10.42
CA VAL A 124 -0.36 13.70 -10.61
C VAL A 124 -1.13 14.96 -10.25
N VAL A 125 -0.58 15.77 -9.35
CA VAL A 125 -1.13 17.04 -8.91
C VAL A 125 -0.28 18.17 -9.49
N GLU A 126 -0.91 19.21 -10.01
CA GLU A 126 -0.22 20.42 -10.46
C GLU A 126 0.44 21.16 -9.30
N GLY A 127 1.67 21.61 -9.50
CA GLY A 127 2.50 22.23 -8.48
C GLY A 127 3.37 21.24 -7.71
N GLU A 128 4.40 21.78 -7.07
CA GLU A 128 5.28 21.03 -6.16
C GLU A 128 4.82 21.26 -4.72
N HIS A 129 4.37 20.20 -4.06
CA HIS A 129 3.75 20.29 -2.75
C HIS A 129 4.55 19.47 -1.73
N ARG A 130 4.67 20.01 -0.51
CA ARG A 130 5.22 19.27 0.64
C ARG A 130 4.17 18.37 1.29
N PHE A 131 2.89 18.71 1.16
CA PHE A 131 1.76 17.96 1.70
C PHE A 131 0.70 17.79 0.61
N ILE A 132 -0.07 16.71 0.67
CA ILE A 132 -1.15 16.46 -0.30
C ILE A 132 -2.29 17.45 -0.01
N PRO A 133 -2.75 18.26 -1.01
CA PRO A 133 -3.88 19.16 -0.80
C PRO A 133 -5.13 18.40 -0.31
N PHE A 134 -5.85 18.98 0.66
CA PHE A 134 -7.00 18.32 1.28
C PHE A 134 -8.09 17.95 0.25
N LYS A 135 -8.38 18.84 -0.70
CA LYS A 135 -9.36 18.58 -1.76
C LYS A 135 -8.95 17.43 -2.68
N VAL A 136 -7.65 17.25 -2.92
CA VAL A 136 -7.12 16.09 -3.64
C VAL A 136 -7.37 14.81 -2.83
N LEU A 137 -7.11 14.79 -1.52
CA LEU A 137 -7.43 13.63 -0.68
C LEU A 137 -8.92 13.28 -0.71
N GLU A 138 -9.81 14.27 -0.58
CA GLU A 138 -11.26 14.06 -0.69
C GLU A 138 -11.65 13.45 -2.05
N ARG A 139 -11.05 13.94 -3.15
CA ARG A 139 -11.28 13.39 -4.49
C ARG A 139 -10.90 11.92 -4.58
N LEU A 140 -9.80 11.53 -3.95
CA LEU A 140 -9.24 10.18 -4.01
C LEU A 140 -10.02 9.15 -3.18
N LYS A 141 -10.85 9.57 -2.22
CA LYS A 141 -11.69 8.67 -1.40
C LYS A 141 -12.63 7.78 -2.21
N GLY A 142 -13.04 8.23 -3.40
CA GLY A 142 -13.92 7.45 -4.30
C GLY A 142 -13.19 6.41 -5.15
N LEU A 143 -11.85 6.46 -5.21
CA LEU A 143 -11.07 5.60 -6.09
C LEU A 143 -11.09 4.12 -5.66
N PRO A 144 -10.97 3.77 -4.36
CA PRO A 144 -11.04 2.37 -3.94
C PRO A 144 -12.34 1.67 -4.33
N LYS A 145 -13.47 2.36 -4.18
CA LYS A 145 -14.78 1.86 -4.64
C LYS A 145 -14.79 1.62 -6.16
N ALA A 146 -14.23 2.53 -6.95
CA ALA A 146 -14.17 2.37 -8.39
C ALA A 146 -13.31 1.18 -8.83
N VAL A 147 -12.17 0.96 -8.15
CA VAL A 147 -11.30 -0.20 -8.38
C VAL A 147 -12.02 -1.49 -8.01
N ALA A 148 -12.66 -1.54 -6.83
CA ALA A 148 -13.42 -2.70 -6.36
C ALA A 148 -14.58 -3.09 -7.31
N GLU A 149 -15.22 -2.10 -7.93
CA GLU A 149 -16.28 -2.30 -8.92
C GLU A 149 -15.76 -2.66 -10.32
N GLY A 150 -14.44 -2.74 -10.51
CA GLY A 150 -13.83 -3.07 -11.81
C GLY A 150 -14.04 -2.00 -12.88
N LYS A 151 -14.27 -0.74 -12.48
CA LYS A 151 -14.48 0.36 -13.43
C LYS A 151 -13.20 0.60 -14.24
N PRO A 152 -13.32 0.87 -15.55
CA PRO A 152 -12.16 1.27 -16.34
C PRO A 152 -11.62 2.61 -15.80
N LEU A 153 -10.38 2.60 -15.35
CA LEU A 153 -9.68 3.78 -14.84
C LEU A 153 -8.61 4.21 -15.85
N PRO A 154 -8.35 5.52 -16.00
CA PRO A 154 -7.24 5.99 -16.83
C PRO A 154 -5.91 5.53 -16.21
N GLU A 155 -4.84 5.41 -16.99
CA GLU A 155 -3.51 5.11 -16.45
C GLU A 155 -3.01 6.21 -15.50
N VAL A 156 -3.37 7.46 -15.80
CA VAL A 156 -2.97 8.65 -15.04
C VAL A 156 -4.17 9.53 -14.75
N ILE A 157 -4.35 9.91 -13.47
CA ILE A 157 -5.29 10.95 -13.05
C ILE A 157 -4.49 12.23 -12.80
N ARG A 158 -4.86 13.31 -13.49
CA ARG A 158 -4.25 14.64 -13.32
C ARG A 158 -5.21 15.56 -12.58
N LEU A 159 -4.76 16.18 -11.50
CA LEU A 159 -5.56 17.03 -10.63
C LEU A 159 -4.90 18.40 -10.42
N ASN A 160 -5.71 19.45 -10.27
CA ASN A 160 -5.25 20.70 -9.66
C ASN A 160 -5.32 20.59 -8.11
N THR A 161 -4.97 21.66 -7.40
CA THR A 161 -5.01 21.69 -5.92
C THR A 161 -6.42 21.57 -5.35
N GLU A 162 -7.45 21.90 -6.14
CA GLU A 162 -8.88 21.76 -5.79
C GLU A 162 -9.42 20.35 -6.05
N GLY A 163 -8.59 19.41 -6.50
CA GLY A 163 -8.99 18.03 -6.78
C GLY A 163 -9.80 17.86 -8.06
N GLU A 164 -9.80 18.86 -8.94
CA GLU A 164 -10.51 18.84 -10.22
C GLU A 164 -9.61 18.26 -11.32
N SER A 165 -10.21 17.55 -12.27
CA SER A 165 -9.47 16.93 -13.36
C SER A 165 -8.92 17.95 -14.35
N VAL A 166 -7.62 17.90 -14.61
CA VAL A 166 -6.96 18.75 -15.59
C VAL A 166 -6.77 17.97 -16.90
N ARG A 167 -7.24 18.52 -18.01
CA ARG A 167 -6.98 17.96 -19.34
C ARG A 167 -5.50 18.13 -19.67
N LYS A 168 -4.89 17.14 -20.31
CA LYS A 168 -3.53 17.29 -20.86
C LYS A 168 -3.58 18.51 -21.79
N GLY A 169 -2.83 19.57 -21.45
CA GLY A 169 -2.64 20.70 -22.36
C GLY A 169 -2.21 20.15 -23.72
N GLY A 170 -2.87 20.62 -24.77
CA GLY A 170 -2.44 20.37 -26.16
C GLY A 170 -1.11 21.02 -26.45
#